data_AF-A0A353PDT3-F1
#
_entry.id   AF-A0A353PDT3-F1
#
_cell.length_a   1.000
_cell.length_b   1.000
_cell.length_c   1.000
_cell.angle_alpha   90.00
_cell.angle_beta   90.00
_cell.angle_gamma   90.00
#
_symmetry.space_group_name_H-M   'P 1'
#
loop_
_entity.id
_entity.type
_entity.pdbx_description
1 polymer ?
#
loop_
_entity_poly.entity_id
_entity_poly.type
_entity_poly.pdbx_seq_one_letter_code
_entity_poly.pdbx_strand_id
1 'polypeptide(L)'
;AFFLHIPFPPLDIYLKLPWRFTLLRALLEFDLIGFQTLRDQRNFVQCIRTLLPDVRVAQRNNQVHLPDGRRVRLGSFPIGDDAEAFQRQSRTPGVVAAADALRAELPGRELLLGVDRLDYTK
;
A
#
# COMPACT_ATOMS: atom_id res chain seq x y z
N ALA A 1 -8.77 1.75 13.01
CA ALA A 1 -8.56 1.73 11.55
C ALA A 1 -7.22 1.09 11.23
N PHE A 2 -7.08 0.46 10.07
CA PHE A 2 -5.86 -0.19 9.58
C PHE A 2 -5.58 0.23 8.13
N PHE A 3 -4.31 0.36 7.76
CA PHE A 3 -3.88 0.65 6.40
C PHE A 3 -2.75 -0.29 5.99
N LEU A 4 -2.87 -0.95 4.83
CA LEU A 4 -1.83 -1.82 4.30
C LEU A 4 -0.96 -1.08 3.29
N HIS A 5 0.30 -0.86 3.65
CA HIS A 5 1.26 -0.16 2.80
C HIS A 5 1.80 -1.00 1.63
N ILE A 6 1.83 -2.32 1.79
CA ILE A 6 2.26 -3.27 0.74
C ILE A 6 1.05 -3.74 -0.08
N PRO A 7 1.26 -4.26 -1.30
CA PRO A 7 0.18 -4.83 -2.10
C PRO A 7 -0.56 -5.95 -1.36
N PHE A 8 -1.88 -6.01 -1.51
CA PHE A 8 -2.67 -7.14 -1.02
C PHE A 8 -2.72 -8.21 -2.12
N PRO A 9 -2.28 -9.45 -1.85
CA PRO A 9 -2.10 -10.46 -2.89
C PRO A 9 -3.44 -10.91 -3.49
N PRO A 10 -3.46 -11.35 -4.76
CA PRO A 10 -4.63 -11.98 -5.35
C PRO A 10 -4.96 -13.31 -4.63
N LEU A 11 -6.19 -13.79 -4.84
CA LEU A 11 -6.74 -14.95 -4.13
C LEU A 11 -5.87 -16.21 -4.22
N ASP A 12 -5.38 -16.54 -5.40
CA ASP A 12 -4.54 -17.73 -5.66
C ASP A 12 -3.23 -17.72 -4.85
N ILE A 13 -2.63 -16.56 -4.67
CA ILE A 13 -1.46 -16.38 -3.81
C ILE A 13 -1.86 -16.38 -2.33
N TYR A 14 -2.94 -15.67 -1.97
CA TYR A 14 -3.42 -15.61 -0.59
C TYR A 14 -3.78 -17.00 -0.03
N LEU A 15 -4.33 -17.88 -0.86
CA LEU A 15 -4.67 -19.25 -0.50
C LEU A 15 -3.47 -20.08 -0.02
N LYS A 16 -2.24 -19.70 -0.38
CA LYS A 16 -1.01 -20.38 0.07
C LYS A 16 -0.71 -20.14 1.56
N LEU A 17 -1.31 -19.13 2.20
CA LEU A 17 -1.09 -18.83 3.61
C LEU A 17 -1.78 -19.88 4.51
N PRO A 18 -1.05 -20.57 5.41
CA PRO A 18 -1.66 -21.54 6.33
C PRO A 18 -2.69 -20.90 7.27
N TRP A 19 -2.42 -19.67 7.70
CA TRP A 19 -3.22 -18.90 8.67
C TRP A 19 -4.18 -17.89 7.99
N ARG A 20 -4.56 -18.15 6.73
CA ARG A 20 -5.39 -17.27 5.89
C ARG A 20 -6.71 -16.82 6.54
N PHE A 21 -7.40 -17.70 7.26
CA PHE A 21 -8.67 -17.36 7.93
C PHE A 21 -8.44 -16.46 9.14
N THR A 22 -7.46 -16.78 9.97
CA THR A 22 -7.09 -16.00 11.15
C THR A 22 -6.73 -14.58 10.77
N LEU A 23 -5.93 -14.40 9.71
CA LEU A 23 -5.55 -13.07 9.25
C LEU A 23 -6.74 -12.26 8.72
N LEU A 24 -7.61 -12.85 7.88
CA LEU A 24 -8.79 -12.11 7.40
C LEU A 24 -9.70 -11.69 8.56
N ARG A 25 -9.92 -12.58 9.53
CA ARG A 25 -10.73 -12.25 10.71
C ARG A 25 -10.07 -11.16 11.55
N ALA A 26 -8.75 -11.23 11.78
CA ALA A 26 -8.02 -10.19 12.49
C ALA A 26 -8.09 -8.83 11.77
N LEU A 27 -8.01 -8.80 10.44
CA LEU A 27 -8.18 -7.57 9.67
C LEU A 27 -9.61 -7.02 9.79
N LEU A 28 -10.62 -7.88 9.90
CA LEU A 28 -12.02 -7.48 10.07
C LEU A 28 -12.36 -6.98 11.49
N GLU A 29 -11.43 -7.01 12.44
CA GLU A 29 -11.60 -6.36 13.75
C GLU A 29 -11.49 -4.83 13.68
N PHE A 30 -10.99 -4.27 12.58
CA PHE A 30 -10.92 -2.82 12.38
C PHE A 30 -12.19 -2.28 11.71
N ASP A 31 -12.65 -1.10 12.11
CA ASP A 31 -13.82 -0.44 11.49
C ASP A 31 -13.56 0.13 10.08
N LEU A 32 -12.28 0.33 9.73
CA LEU A 32 -11.83 0.84 8.45
C LEU A 32 -10.53 0.14 8.06
N ILE A 33 -10.49 -0.38 6.83
CA ILE A 33 -9.32 -0.99 6.20
C ILE A 33 -9.01 -0.21 4.91
N GLY A 34 -7.81 0.35 4.83
CA GLY A 34 -7.33 1.08 3.67
C GLY A 34 -6.23 0.33 2.91
N PHE A 35 -6.22 0.51 1.60
CA PHE A 35 -5.23 -0.06 0.68
C PHE A 35 -4.63 1.04 -0.19
N GLN A 36 -3.45 0.79 -0.78
CA GLN A 36 -2.85 1.70 -1.76
C GLN A 36 -3.71 1.80 -3.02
N THR A 37 -4.16 0.67 -3.57
CA THR A 37 -4.86 0.64 -4.85
C THR A 37 -6.25 -0.01 -4.77
N LEU A 38 -7.10 0.33 -5.75
CA LEU A 38 -8.38 -0.36 -5.96
C LEU A 38 -8.19 -1.85 -6.29
N ARG A 39 -7.05 -2.24 -6.86
CA ARG A 39 -6.73 -3.65 -7.14
C ARG A 39 -6.56 -4.43 -5.84
N ASP A 40 -5.77 -3.90 -4.91
CA ASP A 40 -5.54 -4.52 -3.60
C ASP A 40 -6.86 -4.65 -2.82
N GLN A 41 -7.68 -3.60 -2.85
CA GLN A 41 -9.01 -3.62 -2.24
C GLN A 41 -9.91 -4.73 -2.85
N ARG A 42 -9.90 -4.88 -4.18
CA ARG A 42 -10.67 -5.93 -4.88
C ARG A 42 -10.15 -7.32 -4.52
N ASN A 43 -8.84 -7.50 -4.45
CA ASN A 43 -8.22 -8.77 -4.04
C ASN A 43 -8.67 -9.16 -2.63
N PHE A 44 -8.67 -8.22 -1.69
CA PHE A 44 -9.15 -8.44 -0.32
C PHE A 44 -10.63 -8.84 -0.28
N VAL A 45 -11.49 -8.14 -1.04
CA VAL A 45 -12.91 -8.49 -1.16
C VAL A 45 -13.09 -9.89 -1.74
N GLN A 46 -12.31 -10.26 -2.75
CA GLN A 46 -12.35 -11.60 -3.33
C GLN A 46 -11.95 -12.66 -2.29
N CYS A 47 -10.91 -12.41 -1.49
CA CYS A 47 -10.48 -13.31 -0.42
C CYS A 47 -11.57 -13.50 0.64
N ILE A 48 -12.20 -12.42 1.11
CA ILE A 48 -13.30 -12.51 2.09
C ILE A 48 -14.47 -13.29 1.50
N ARG A 49 -14.92 -12.98 0.29
CA ARG A 49 -16.06 -13.66 -0.34
C ARG A 49 -15.84 -15.16 -0.51
N THR A 50 -14.62 -15.56 -0.82
CA THR A 50 -14.27 -16.98 -1.02
C THR A 50 -14.08 -17.71 0.30
N LEU A 51 -13.46 -17.08 1.30
CA LEU A 51 -13.01 -17.78 2.52
C LEU A 51 -13.92 -17.56 3.73
N LEU A 52 -14.75 -16.52 3.76
CA LEU A 52 -15.60 -16.18 4.90
C LEU A 52 -17.08 -16.12 4.45
N PRO A 53 -17.77 -17.27 4.35
CA PRO A 53 -19.16 -17.32 3.86
C PRO A 53 -20.17 -16.64 4.80
N ASP A 54 -19.80 -16.45 6.06
CA ASP A 54 -20.54 -15.73 7.09
C ASP A 54 -20.47 -14.20 6.89
N VAL A 55 -19.56 -13.71 6.06
CA VAL A 55 -19.32 -12.28 5.85
C VAL A 55 -19.95 -11.81 4.53
N ARG A 56 -20.70 -10.71 4.57
CA ARG A 56 -21.34 -10.12 3.37
C ARG A 56 -20.64 -8.85 2.94
N VAL A 57 -20.33 -8.74 1.64
CA VAL A 57 -19.71 -7.53 1.08
C VAL A 57 -20.72 -6.78 0.22
N ALA A 58 -21.16 -5.62 0.68
CA ALA A 58 -22.06 -4.73 -0.03
C ALA A 58 -21.34 -4.05 -1.21
N GLN A 59 -21.82 -4.36 -2.43
CA GLN A 59 -21.22 -3.92 -3.70
C GLN A 59 -21.21 -2.39 -3.88
N ARG A 60 -22.21 -1.69 -3.34
CA ARG A 60 -22.44 -0.26 -3.63
C ARG A 60 -21.62 0.71 -2.78
N ASN A 61 -21.11 0.28 -1.62
CA ASN A 61 -20.51 1.19 -0.63
C ASN A 61 -19.20 0.68 -0.02
N ASN A 62 -18.57 -0.34 -0.62
CA ASN A 62 -17.31 -0.91 -0.14
C ASN A 62 -17.37 -1.26 1.35
N GLN A 63 -18.51 -1.80 1.80
CA GLN A 63 -18.74 -2.12 3.20
C GLN A 63 -18.86 -3.62 3.38
N VAL A 64 -18.20 -4.12 4.41
CA VAL A 64 -18.25 -5.52 4.84
C VAL A 64 -19.14 -5.60 6.07
N HIS A 65 -20.11 -6.51 6.06
CA HIS A 65 -21.11 -6.72 7.11
C HIS A 65 -20.77 -8.03 7.81
N LEU A 66 -20.53 -7.96 9.11
CA LEU A 66 -20.14 -9.09 9.94
C LEU A 66 -21.37 -9.72 10.64
N PRO A 67 -21.31 -11.01 11.02
CA PRO A 67 -22.41 -11.70 11.70
C PRO A 67 -22.84 -11.07 13.03
N ASP A 68 -21.90 -10.40 13.71
CA ASP A 68 -22.13 -9.70 14.98
C ASP A 68 -22.80 -8.32 14.79
N GLY A 69 -23.17 -7.95 13.57
CA GLY A 69 -23.81 -6.68 13.23
C GLY A 69 -22.83 -5.53 12.97
N ARG A 70 -21.52 -5.73 13.18
CA ARG A 70 -20.51 -4.70 12.86
C ARG A 70 -20.39 -4.50 11.35
N ARG A 71 -19.89 -3.31 11.00
CA ARG A 71 -19.67 -2.90 9.62
C ARG A 71 -18.26 -2.36 9.46
N VAL A 72 -17.50 -2.99 8.58
CA VAL A 72 -16.14 -2.57 8.24
C VAL A 72 -16.16 -1.82 6.90
N ARG A 73 -15.57 -0.63 6.87
CA ARG A 73 -15.41 0.17 5.65
C ARG A 73 -14.11 -0.21 4.95
N LEU A 74 -14.14 -0.30 3.63
CA LEU A 74 -12.96 -0.48 2.79
C LEU A 74 -12.71 0.76 1.95
N GLY A 75 -11.45 1.11 1.74
CA GLY A 75 -11.08 2.20 0.84
C GLY A 75 -9.71 2.03 0.19
N SER A 76 -9.50 2.74 -0.92
CA SER A 76 -8.20 2.92 -1.55
C SER A 76 -7.74 4.36 -1.30
N PHE A 77 -6.60 4.50 -0.62
CA PHE A 77 -6.00 5.77 -0.25
C PHE A 77 -4.53 5.73 -0.68
N PRO A 78 -4.20 6.07 -1.94
CA PRO A 78 -2.82 6.14 -2.38
C PRO A 78 -2.04 7.09 -1.48
N ILE A 79 -0.97 6.59 -0.84
CA ILE A 79 -0.12 7.43 0.00
C ILE A 79 0.65 8.42 -0.89
N GLY A 80 0.65 9.68 -0.50
CA GLY A 80 1.49 10.72 -1.12
C GLY A 80 2.63 11.13 -0.21
N ASP A 81 3.52 11.95 -0.75
CA ASP A 81 4.61 12.62 -0.04
C ASP A 81 4.31 14.12 0.19
N ASP A 82 5.07 14.75 1.08
CA ASP A 82 5.05 16.21 1.23
C ASP A 82 5.95 16.84 0.15
N ALA A 83 5.40 16.93 -1.06
CA ALA A 83 6.12 17.41 -2.24
C ALA A 83 6.71 18.80 -2.03
N GLU A 84 6.03 19.69 -1.29
CA GLU A 84 6.53 21.04 -1.03
C GLU A 84 7.72 21.03 -0.06
N ALA A 85 7.68 20.23 1.00
CA ALA A 85 8.81 20.10 1.92
C ALA A 85 10.03 19.53 1.20
N PHE A 86 9.85 18.49 0.38
CA PHE A 86 10.94 17.93 -0.45
C PHE A 86 11.52 18.96 -1.42
N GLN A 87 10.66 19.77 -2.07
CA GLN A 87 11.12 20.82 -2.98
C GLN A 87 11.88 21.93 -2.25
N ARG A 88 11.43 22.34 -1.06
CA ARG A 88 12.16 23.33 -0.24
C ARG A 88 13.51 22.78 0.19
N GLN A 89 13.56 21.53 0.66
CA GLN A 89 14.79 20.90 1.12
C GLN A 89 15.81 20.71 -0.02
N SER A 90 15.37 20.31 -1.22
CA SER A 90 16.26 20.10 -2.37
C SER A 90 16.93 21.38 -2.88
N ARG A 91 16.37 22.54 -2.54
CA ARG A 91 16.91 23.86 -2.89
C ARG A 91 17.82 24.47 -1.83
N THR A 92 18.05 23.78 -0.72
CA THR A 92 18.96 24.27 0.32
C THR A 92 20.39 24.38 -0.22
N PRO A 93 21.18 25.41 0.18
CA PRO A 93 22.52 25.62 -0.38
C PRO A 93 23.44 24.41 -0.28
N GLY A 94 23.37 23.65 0.83
CA GLY A 94 24.16 22.43 1.01
C GLY A 94 23.81 21.32 0.03
N VAL A 95 22.52 21.12 -0.27
CA VAL A 95 22.08 20.11 -1.25
C VAL A 95 22.48 20.51 -2.66
N VAL A 96 22.33 21.80 -3.02
CA VAL A 96 22.76 22.31 -4.33
C VAL A 96 24.27 22.15 -4.51
N ALA A 97 25.07 22.55 -3.53
CA ALA A 97 26.52 22.41 -3.57
C ALA A 97 26.96 20.94 -3.70
N ALA A 98 26.31 20.02 -2.96
CA ALA A 98 26.59 18.59 -3.07
C ALA A 98 26.23 18.02 -4.46
N ALA A 99 25.11 18.44 -5.03
CA ALA A 99 24.71 18.04 -6.37
C ALA A 99 25.67 18.56 -7.45
N ASP A 100 26.16 19.79 -7.31
CA ASP A 100 27.14 20.37 -8.25
C ASP A 100 28.51 19.69 -8.14
N ALA A 101 28.95 19.37 -6.93
CA ALA A 101 30.17 18.59 -6.71
C ALA A 101 30.09 17.21 -7.39
N LEU A 102 28.97 16.49 -7.22
CA LEU A 102 28.74 15.19 -7.86
C LEU A 102 28.77 15.28 -9.40
N ARG A 103 28.20 16.35 -9.99
CA ARG A 103 28.23 16.57 -11.45
C ARG A 103 29.65 16.87 -11.95
N ALA A 104 30.44 17.60 -11.18
CA ALA A 104 31.82 17.92 -11.54
C ALA A 104 32.72 16.67 -11.60
N GLU A 105 32.40 15.62 -10.85
CA GLU A 105 33.10 14.31 -10.91
C GLU A 105 32.77 13.50 -12.18
N LEU A 106 31.72 13.88 -12.93
CA LEU A 106 31.20 13.14 -14.08
C LEU A 106 31.15 13.99 -15.37
N PRO A 107 32.25 14.62 -15.81
CA PRO A 107 32.23 15.54 -16.95
C PRO A 107 31.92 14.81 -18.25
N GLY A 108 31.02 15.38 -19.05
CA GLY A 108 30.63 14.84 -20.36
C GLY A 108 29.90 13.50 -20.32
N ARG A 109 29.38 13.11 -19.15
CA ARG A 109 28.64 11.85 -18.95
C ARG A 109 27.23 12.13 -18.48
N GLU A 110 26.31 11.25 -18.85
CA GLU A 110 24.96 11.22 -18.29
C GLU A 110 24.93 10.36 -17.03
N LEU A 111 24.18 10.79 -16.02
CA LEU A 111 23.99 10.06 -14.77
C LEU A 111 22.60 9.43 -14.74
N LEU A 112 22.56 8.10 -14.66
CA LEU A 112 21.35 7.34 -14.33
C LEU A 112 21.38 7.03 -12.84
N LEU A 113 20.34 7.45 -12.11
CA LEU A 113 20.23 7.27 -10.66
C LEU A 113 19.00 6.43 -10.33
N GLY A 114 19.22 5.29 -9.66
CA GLY A 114 18.19 4.52 -8.95
C GLY A 114 18.45 4.60 -7.45
N VAL A 115 17.41 4.86 -6.66
CA VAL A 115 17.50 4.92 -5.19
C VAL A 115 16.44 3.99 -4.63
N ASP A 116 16.86 2.77 -4.34
CA ASP A 116 15.97 1.72 -3.88
C ASP A 116 16.61 0.96 -2.72
N ARG A 117 15.76 0.26 -1.96
CA ARG A 117 16.25 -0.77 -1.05
C ARG A 117 16.81 -1.92 -1.86
N LEU A 118 17.86 -2.57 -1.35
CA LEU A 118 18.36 -3.82 -1.92
C LEU A 118 17.42 -4.98 -1.56
N ASP A 119 16.27 -5.02 -2.23
CA ASP A 119 15.19 -5.97 -2.05
C ASP A 119 14.74 -6.46 -3.45
N TYR A 120 14.39 -7.73 -3.59
CA TYR A 120 14.03 -8.34 -4.88
C TYR A 120 12.73 -7.79 -5.49
N THR A 121 11.98 -6.99 -4.73
CA THR A 121 10.77 -6.29 -5.19
C THR A 121 11.07 -4.95 -5.86
N LYS A 122 12.35 -4.58 -5.97
CA LYS A 122 12.84 -3.34 -6.60
C LYS A 122 13.56 -3.63 -7.90
#